data_AF-A0A836RHS8-F1
#
_entry.id   AF-A0A836RHS8-F1
#
_cell.length_a   1.000
_cell.length_b   1.000
_cell.length_c   1.000
_cell.angle_alpha   90.00
_cell.angle_beta   90.00
_cell.angle_gamma   90.00
#
_symmetry.space_group_name_H-M   'P 1'
#
loop_
_entity.id
_entity.type
_entity.pdbx_description
1 polymer ?
#
loop_
_entity_poly.entity_id
_entity_poly.type
_entity_poly.pdbx_seq_one_letter_code
_entity_poly.pdbx_strand_id
1 'polypeptide(L)'
;MLTGRMAILMNLLMLEKSQHVLENVSDYTATFYKQERINGELSEGQLMELKMRHQPFSIYMKWLTGHKGRQVLYVEGENENKMLVKFGGWKRRLPALKLDPNSSLALAEARYPITKVGMLELVREAVRYRRRDLDNLDKLRCILTPDYEFEGYRCYAFTIEYTDPAYSTVYRKSIFLIDQNSYLPVAVKNYTWPDQVDQVDDEDLDGSTLVEFYSYTDVRLNQRLADSEFDRHNKKYRF
;
A
#
# COMPACT_ATOMS: atom_id res chain seq x y z
N MET A 1 0.77 -3.65 -26.89
CA MET A 1 -0.08 -3.03 -25.85
C MET A 1 -1.48 -3.59 -25.99
N LEU A 2 -2.06 -4.07 -24.89
CA LEU A 2 -3.43 -4.58 -24.83
C LEU A 2 -4.31 -3.52 -24.18
N THR A 3 -5.54 -3.29 -24.67
CA THR A 3 -6.41 -2.22 -24.16
C THR A 3 -7.85 -2.68 -23.92
N GLY A 4 -8.62 -1.84 -23.22
CA GLY A 4 -10.07 -2.03 -23.03
C GLY A 4 -10.41 -3.28 -22.23
N ARG A 5 -11.46 -4.01 -22.65
CA ARG A 5 -11.99 -5.19 -21.94
C ARG A 5 -10.92 -6.23 -21.63
N MET A 6 -10.07 -6.55 -22.60
CA MET A 6 -9.06 -7.60 -22.41
C MET A 6 -8.00 -7.18 -21.40
N ALA A 7 -7.61 -5.91 -21.38
CA ALA A 7 -6.66 -5.39 -20.39
C ALA A 7 -7.24 -5.47 -18.96
N ILE A 8 -8.53 -5.12 -18.76
CA ILE A 8 -9.18 -5.27 -17.45
C ILE A 8 -9.31 -6.74 -17.04
N LEU A 9 -9.72 -7.62 -17.96
CA LEU A 9 -9.80 -9.06 -17.67
C LEU A 9 -8.44 -9.63 -17.26
N MET A 10 -7.38 -9.29 -17.99
CA MET A 10 -6.02 -9.67 -17.64
C MET A 10 -5.60 -9.09 -16.28
N ASN A 11 -5.96 -7.84 -15.97
CA ASN A 11 -5.67 -7.26 -14.66
C ASN A 11 -6.37 -8.04 -13.54
N LEU A 12 -7.67 -8.32 -13.70
CA LEU A 12 -8.43 -9.07 -12.70
C LEU A 12 -7.84 -10.48 -12.51
N LEU A 13 -7.55 -11.20 -13.59
CA LEU A 13 -6.97 -12.55 -13.51
C LEU A 13 -5.62 -12.56 -12.79
N MET A 14 -4.75 -11.58 -13.06
CA MET A 14 -3.47 -11.46 -12.36
C MET A 14 -3.64 -11.07 -10.89
N LEU A 15 -4.59 -10.19 -10.58
CA LEU A 15 -4.92 -9.83 -9.20
C LEU A 15 -5.49 -11.03 -8.42
N GLU A 16 -6.38 -11.82 -9.02
CA GLU A 16 -6.92 -13.03 -8.40
C GLU A 16 -5.83 -14.10 -8.20
N LYS A 17 -4.90 -14.22 -9.16
CA LYS A 17 -3.71 -15.08 -9.00
C LYS A 17 -2.83 -14.58 -7.85
N SER A 18 -2.59 -13.28 -7.78
CA SER A 18 -1.82 -12.63 -6.70
C SER A 18 -2.46 -12.87 -5.33
N GLN A 19 -3.78 -12.69 -5.25
CA GLN A 19 -4.55 -12.92 -4.04
C GLN A 19 -4.39 -14.37 -3.57
N HIS A 20 -4.54 -15.33 -4.49
CA HIS A 20 -4.38 -16.74 -4.17
C HIS A 20 -2.97 -17.08 -3.68
N VAL A 21 -1.92 -16.49 -4.27
CA VAL A 21 -0.54 -16.66 -3.79
C VAL A 21 -0.42 -16.12 -2.36
N LEU A 22 -0.88 -14.89 -2.12
CA LEU A 22 -0.75 -14.21 -0.83
C LEU A 22 -1.58 -14.85 0.29
N GLU A 23 -2.75 -15.42 -0.02
CA GLU A 23 -3.56 -16.18 0.95
C GLU A 23 -2.85 -17.45 1.45
N ASN A 24 -1.90 -17.98 0.68
CA ASN A 24 -1.08 -19.13 1.06
C ASN A 24 0.27 -18.75 1.68
N VAL A 25 0.56 -17.45 1.82
CA VAL A 25 1.75 -16.96 2.51
C VAL A 25 1.44 -16.79 4.00
N SER A 26 2.27 -17.35 4.87
CA SER A 26 2.10 -17.19 6.33
C SER A 26 2.56 -15.82 6.81
N ASP A 27 3.68 -15.36 6.26
CA ASP A 27 4.39 -14.16 6.67
C ASP A 27 5.35 -13.69 5.56
N TYR A 28 5.76 -12.42 5.61
CA TYR A 28 6.79 -11.90 4.74
C TYR A 28 7.49 -10.69 5.35
N THR A 29 8.67 -10.37 4.81
CA THR A 29 9.32 -9.07 5.00
C THR A 29 9.43 -8.32 3.69
N ALA A 30 9.46 -7.00 3.74
CA ALA A 30 9.65 -6.14 2.57
C ALA A 30 10.30 -4.81 2.96
N THR A 31 10.93 -4.15 1.99
CA THR A 31 11.15 -2.72 1.99
C THR A 31 9.88 -2.06 1.43
N PHE A 32 9.16 -1.35 2.29
CA PHE A 32 7.91 -0.68 1.96
C PHE A 32 8.16 0.81 1.70
N TYR A 33 7.75 1.31 0.54
CA TYR A 33 7.68 2.73 0.25
C TYR A 33 6.23 3.23 0.41
N LYS A 34 6.06 4.38 1.05
CA LYS A 34 4.77 5.04 1.25
C LYS A 34 4.88 6.52 0.94
N GLN A 35 4.00 7.03 0.10
CA GLN A 35 3.78 8.46 -0.09
C GLN A 35 2.28 8.71 -0.24
N GLU A 36 1.74 9.64 0.54
CA GLU A 36 0.29 9.86 0.61
C GLU A 36 -0.03 11.34 0.67
N ARG A 37 -1.15 11.72 0.04
CA ARG A 37 -1.78 13.02 0.22
C ARG A 37 -2.78 12.95 1.36
N ILE A 38 -2.54 13.73 2.40
CA ILE A 38 -3.32 13.77 3.65
C ILE A 38 -3.63 15.23 3.93
N ASN A 39 -4.91 15.55 4.19
CA ASN A 39 -5.37 16.93 4.44
C ASN A 39 -4.91 17.93 3.37
N GLY A 40 -4.97 17.53 2.08
CA GLY A 40 -4.58 18.38 0.95
C GLY A 40 -3.08 18.35 0.61
N GLU A 41 -2.21 17.88 1.51
CA GLU A 41 -0.76 17.93 1.31
C GLU A 41 -0.15 16.57 0.98
N LEU A 42 0.65 16.50 -0.10
CA LEU A 42 1.42 15.31 -0.44
C LEU A 42 2.65 15.23 0.45
N SER A 43 2.74 14.18 1.26
CA SER A 43 3.89 13.91 2.11
C SER A 43 5.17 13.63 1.31
N GLU A 44 6.32 13.77 1.97
CA GLU A 44 7.57 13.19 1.49
C GLU A 44 7.47 11.66 1.42
N GLY A 45 8.18 11.07 0.47
CA GLY A 45 8.33 9.62 0.36
C GLY A 45 9.00 9.00 1.59
N GLN A 46 8.34 8.00 2.17
CA GLN A 46 8.81 7.27 3.35
C GLN A 46 9.24 5.87 2.96
N LEU A 47 10.41 5.43 3.43
CA LEU A 47 10.90 4.06 3.35
C LEU A 47 10.83 3.40 4.72
N MET A 48 10.33 2.17 4.78
CA MET A 48 10.12 1.40 5.99
C MET A 48 10.58 -0.05 5.80
N GLU A 49 11.22 -0.61 6.82
CA GLU A 49 11.30 -2.07 6.98
C GLU A 49 9.91 -2.56 7.42
N LEU A 50 9.31 -3.48 6.67
CA LEU A 50 8.03 -4.12 7.01
C LEU A 50 8.24 -5.59 7.33
N LYS A 51 7.62 -6.04 8.41
CA LYS A 51 7.37 -7.46 8.70
C LYS A 51 5.89 -7.66 8.88
N MET A 52 5.34 -8.66 8.21
CA MET A 52 3.92 -8.98 8.27
C MET A 52 3.75 -10.48 8.49
N ARG A 53 2.80 -10.83 9.34
CA ARG A 53 2.31 -12.21 9.53
C ARG A 53 0.79 -12.18 9.43
N HIS A 54 0.21 -13.10 8.67
CA HIS A 54 -1.24 -13.12 8.45
C HIS A 54 -2.03 -13.71 9.62
N GLN A 55 -1.45 -14.63 10.41
CA GLN A 55 -2.12 -15.22 11.57
C GLN A 55 -1.20 -15.42 12.80
N PRO A 56 -1.54 -14.84 13.98
CA PRO A 56 -2.48 -13.72 14.12
C PRO A 56 -2.01 -12.55 13.25
N PHE A 57 -2.92 -11.71 12.77
CA PHE A 57 -2.54 -10.59 11.92
C PHE A 57 -1.60 -9.64 12.68
N SER A 58 -0.34 -9.62 12.28
CA SER A 58 0.75 -8.95 13.01
C SER A 58 1.59 -8.11 12.06
N ILE A 59 1.90 -6.89 12.48
CA ILE A 59 2.68 -5.93 11.71
C ILE A 59 3.77 -5.33 12.59
N TYR A 60 4.99 -5.36 12.09
CA TYR A 60 6.07 -4.50 12.59
C TYR A 60 6.55 -3.62 11.44
N MET A 61 6.63 -2.31 11.70
CA MET A 61 7.20 -1.35 10.76
C MET A 61 8.28 -0.51 11.43
N LYS A 62 9.34 -0.20 10.70
CA LYS A 62 10.40 0.71 11.16
C LYS A 62 10.80 1.67 10.06
N TRP A 63 10.66 2.97 10.32
CA TRP A 63 10.96 4.03 9.36
C TRP A 63 12.48 4.19 9.17
N LEU A 64 12.91 4.17 7.92
CA LEU A 64 14.28 4.41 7.47
C LEU A 64 14.49 5.88 7.04
N THR A 65 13.47 6.50 6.45
CA THR A 65 13.42 7.93 6.07
C THR A 65 12.20 8.63 6.70
N GLY A 66 12.09 9.96 6.55
CA GLY A 66 11.05 10.75 7.19
C GLY A 66 11.15 10.68 8.72
N HIS A 67 10.23 9.95 9.36
CA HIS A 67 10.24 9.68 10.81
C HIS A 67 11.30 8.65 11.23
N LYS A 68 12.54 8.80 10.75
CA LYS A 68 13.64 7.85 10.89
C LYS A 68 13.79 7.31 12.31
N GLY A 69 13.72 5.98 12.42
CA GLY A 69 13.82 5.22 13.66
C GLY A 69 12.51 5.06 14.43
N ARG A 70 11.40 5.63 13.95
CA ARG A 70 10.05 5.33 14.47
C ARG A 70 9.77 3.84 14.24
N GLN A 71 9.17 3.20 15.23
CA GLN A 71 8.74 1.81 15.16
C GLN A 71 7.26 1.71 15.51
N VAL A 72 6.54 0.87 14.78
CA VAL A 72 5.14 0.56 15.05
C VAL A 72 4.99 -0.95 15.15
N LEU A 73 4.27 -1.40 16.16
CA LEU A 73 3.92 -2.80 16.38
C LEU A 73 2.41 -2.91 16.54
N TYR A 74 1.81 -3.83 15.80
CA TYR A 74 0.41 -4.18 15.91
C TYR A 74 0.28 -5.70 15.88
N VAL A 75 -0.49 -6.26 16.80
CA VAL A 75 -0.84 -7.69 16.84
C VAL A 75 -2.31 -7.79 17.16
N GLU A 76 -3.09 -8.36 16.25
CA GLU A 76 -4.51 -8.60 16.45
C GLU A 76 -4.74 -9.50 17.67
N GLY A 77 -5.69 -9.11 18.52
CA GLY A 77 -6.00 -9.77 19.78
C GLY A 77 -5.11 -9.34 20.96
N GLU A 78 -4.03 -8.59 20.73
CA GLU A 78 -3.16 -8.10 21.79
C GLU A 78 -3.29 -6.59 22.03
N ASN A 79 -2.80 -6.11 23.17
CA ASN A 79 -2.78 -4.69 23.54
C ASN A 79 -4.14 -3.99 23.38
N GLU A 80 -5.25 -4.70 23.62
CA GLU A 80 -6.62 -4.20 23.38
C GLU A 80 -6.86 -3.80 21.91
N ASN A 81 -6.24 -4.51 20.95
CA ASN A 81 -6.22 -4.19 19.52
C ASN A 81 -5.65 -2.79 19.21
N LYS A 82 -4.81 -2.24 20.10
CA LYS A 82 -4.11 -0.98 19.88
C LYS A 82 -2.73 -1.23 19.30
N MET A 83 -2.29 -0.34 18.41
CA MET A 83 -0.91 -0.31 17.96
C MET A 83 -0.02 0.39 18.98
N LEU A 84 1.21 -0.10 19.11
CA LEU A 84 2.27 0.54 19.87
C LEU A 84 3.10 1.40 18.92
N VAL A 85 3.33 2.66 19.26
CA VAL A 85 4.13 3.59 18.47
C VAL A 85 5.29 4.09 19.30
N LYS A 86 6.51 3.78 18.87
CA LYS A 86 7.74 4.30 19.44
C LYS A 86 8.35 5.34 18.51
N PHE A 87 8.58 6.55 19.02
CA PHE A 87 9.18 7.61 18.23
C PHE A 87 10.66 7.37 17.89
N GLY A 88 11.07 7.90 16.74
CA GLY A 88 12.47 7.96 16.31
C GLY A 88 13.19 9.23 16.76
N GLY A 89 14.41 9.42 16.25
CA GLY A 89 15.20 10.64 16.46
C GLY A 89 15.41 11.03 17.93
N TRP A 90 15.36 12.33 18.22
CA TRP A 90 15.52 12.87 19.57
C TRP A 90 14.38 12.47 20.52
N LYS A 91 13.18 12.22 19.97
CA LYS A 91 11.99 11.75 20.72
C LYS A 91 12.06 10.27 21.13
N ARG A 92 13.13 9.54 20.77
CA ARG A 92 13.28 8.10 21.11
C ARG A 92 13.24 7.77 22.61
N ARG A 93 13.49 8.76 23.49
CA ARG A 93 13.43 8.58 24.95
C ARG A 93 12.01 8.60 25.50
N LEU A 94 11.03 9.10 24.73
CA LEU A 94 9.64 9.12 25.15
C LEU A 94 9.08 7.68 25.22
N PRO A 95 8.17 7.38 26.17
CA PRO A 95 7.48 6.09 26.21
C PRO A 95 6.76 5.77 24.89
N ALA A 96 6.54 4.49 24.61
CA ALA A 96 5.70 4.10 23.48
C ALA A 96 4.24 4.54 23.73
N LEU A 97 3.61 5.08 22.69
CA LEU A 97 2.19 5.40 22.71
C LEU A 97 1.36 4.16 22.39
N LYS A 98 0.21 4.01 23.03
CA LYS A 98 -0.82 3.05 22.65
C LYS A 98 -1.91 3.79 21.90
N LEU A 99 -2.12 3.48 20.62
CA LEU A 99 -3.10 4.16 19.78
C LEU A 99 -4.08 3.16 19.19
N ASP A 100 -5.36 3.51 19.19
CA ASP A 100 -6.34 2.81 18.36
C ASP A 100 -5.96 3.06 16.87
N PRO A 101 -5.81 2.01 16.04
CA PRO A 101 -5.53 2.11 14.61
C PRO A 101 -6.46 3.07 13.84
N ASN A 102 -7.71 3.23 14.28
CA ASN A 102 -8.72 4.05 13.63
C ASN A 102 -8.88 5.44 14.28
N SER A 103 -8.09 5.75 15.32
CA SER A 103 -8.16 7.07 15.95
C SER A 103 -7.73 8.17 14.99
N SER A 104 -8.29 9.37 15.17
CA SER A 104 -7.89 10.56 14.40
C SER A 104 -6.39 10.83 14.47
N LEU A 105 -5.74 10.53 15.61
CA LEU A 105 -4.29 10.67 15.77
C LEU A 105 -3.50 9.65 14.93
N ALA A 106 -3.99 8.40 14.81
CA ALA A 106 -3.35 7.41 13.94
C ALA A 106 -3.53 7.75 12.46
N LEU A 107 -4.70 8.25 12.07
CA LEU A 107 -5.04 8.62 10.69
C LEU A 107 -4.53 10.02 10.29
N ALA A 108 -4.06 10.83 11.23
CA ALA A 108 -3.48 12.14 10.93
C ALA A 108 -2.23 12.06 10.04
N GLU A 109 -1.56 10.90 10.00
CA GLU A 109 -0.33 10.66 9.22
C GLU A 109 -0.49 9.46 8.25
N ALA A 110 -1.72 8.98 8.02
CA ALA A 110 -1.99 7.89 7.08
C ALA A 110 -3.39 7.95 6.46
N ARG A 111 -3.52 7.61 5.17
CA ARG A 111 -4.83 7.47 4.50
C ARG A 111 -5.64 6.27 4.99
N TYR A 112 -4.96 5.26 5.53
CA TYR A 112 -5.56 4.01 5.98
C TYR A 112 -5.02 3.60 7.35
N PRO A 113 -5.84 2.94 8.19
CA PRO A 113 -5.36 2.38 9.44
C PRO A 113 -4.31 1.29 9.17
N ILE A 114 -3.42 1.04 10.14
CA ILE A 114 -2.37 0.01 10.02
C ILE A 114 -2.95 -1.38 9.71
N THR A 115 -4.20 -1.64 10.08
CA THR A 115 -4.94 -2.88 9.80
C THR A 115 -5.22 -3.12 8.32
N LYS A 116 -5.03 -2.12 7.46
CA LYS A 116 -5.15 -2.23 5.99
C LYS A 116 -3.80 -2.30 5.27
N VAL A 117 -2.68 -2.31 5.99
CA VAL A 117 -1.36 -2.42 5.37
C VAL A 117 -1.17 -3.85 4.85
N GLY A 118 -0.53 -3.98 3.69
CA GLY A 118 0.00 -5.24 3.20
C GLY A 118 -0.45 -5.57 1.78
N MET A 119 0.31 -6.42 1.11
CA MET A 119 0.03 -6.81 -0.28
C MET A 119 -1.32 -7.49 -0.43
N LEU A 120 -1.76 -8.31 0.54
CA LEU A 120 -3.03 -9.04 0.45
C LEU A 120 -4.23 -8.08 0.50
N GLU A 121 -4.22 -7.12 1.43
CA GLU A 121 -5.28 -6.11 1.53
C GLU A 121 -5.29 -5.20 0.29
N LEU A 122 -4.11 -4.80 -0.20
CA LEU A 122 -4.00 -4.03 -1.45
C LEU A 122 -4.63 -4.77 -2.64
N VAL A 123 -4.31 -6.05 -2.80
CA VAL A 123 -4.86 -6.88 -3.89
C VAL A 123 -6.37 -7.08 -3.72
N ARG A 124 -6.86 -7.31 -2.49
CA ARG A 124 -8.29 -7.41 -2.22
C ARG A 124 -9.04 -6.13 -2.59
N GLU A 125 -8.50 -4.95 -2.28
CA GLU A 125 -9.09 -3.69 -2.73
C GLU A 125 -9.12 -3.63 -4.26
N ALA A 126 -7.99 -3.93 -4.92
CA ALA A 126 -7.87 -3.88 -6.37
C ALA A 126 -8.84 -4.85 -7.08
N VAL A 127 -9.00 -6.08 -6.58
CA VAL A 127 -9.98 -7.05 -7.09
C VAL A 127 -11.40 -6.49 -7.00
N ARG A 128 -11.78 -5.83 -5.90
CA ARG A 128 -13.11 -5.21 -5.78
C ARG A 128 -13.34 -4.12 -6.82
N TYR A 129 -12.36 -3.24 -7.03
CA TYR A 129 -12.44 -2.24 -8.11
C TYR A 129 -12.57 -2.91 -9.47
N ARG A 130 -11.72 -3.89 -9.79
CA ARG A 130 -11.73 -4.52 -11.12
C ARG A 130 -12.97 -5.33 -11.43
N ARG A 131 -13.57 -6.00 -10.44
CA ARG A 131 -14.87 -6.68 -10.62
C ARG A 131 -15.97 -5.68 -10.96
N ARG A 132 -16.06 -4.57 -10.24
CA ARG A 132 -17.00 -3.48 -10.55
C ARG A 132 -16.74 -2.89 -11.94
N ASP A 133 -15.47 -2.70 -12.30
CA ASP A 133 -15.06 -2.10 -13.57
C ASP A 133 -15.40 -3.00 -14.78
N LEU A 134 -15.40 -4.33 -14.64
CA LEU A 134 -15.75 -5.28 -15.71
C LEU A 134 -17.19 -5.14 -16.21
N ASP A 135 -18.10 -4.74 -15.32
CA ASP A 135 -19.51 -4.54 -15.65
C ASP A 135 -19.79 -3.12 -16.20
N ASN A 136 -18.78 -2.23 -16.21
CA ASN A 136 -18.92 -0.80 -16.53
C ASN A 136 -17.77 -0.30 -17.43
N LEU A 137 -17.47 -1.03 -18.49
CA LEU A 137 -16.32 -0.77 -19.37
C LEU A 137 -16.39 0.55 -20.14
N ASP A 138 -17.56 1.19 -20.21
CA ASP A 138 -17.76 2.52 -20.79
C ASP A 138 -17.27 3.66 -19.87
N LYS A 139 -17.02 3.38 -18.59
CA LYS A 139 -16.61 4.36 -17.57
C LYS A 139 -15.10 4.51 -17.40
N LEU A 140 -14.30 3.77 -18.16
CA LEU A 140 -12.85 3.74 -18.01
C LEU A 140 -12.12 3.26 -19.26
N ARG A 141 -10.83 3.60 -19.33
CA ARG A 141 -9.86 3.03 -20.26
C ARG A 141 -8.83 2.24 -19.46
N CYS A 142 -8.48 1.05 -19.93
CA CYS A 142 -7.38 0.27 -19.39
C CYS A 142 -6.33 0.00 -20.46
N ILE A 143 -5.06 0.12 -20.07
CA ILE A 143 -3.90 -0.18 -20.91
C ILE A 143 -2.98 -1.11 -20.12
N LEU A 144 -2.60 -2.22 -20.75
CA LEU A 144 -1.53 -3.10 -20.27
C LEU A 144 -0.24 -2.85 -21.06
N THR A 145 0.79 -2.46 -20.33
CA THR A 145 2.18 -2.43 -20.78
C THR A 145 2.91 -3.63 -20.19
N PRO A 146 3.24 -4.65 -21.00
CA PRO A 146 3.67 -5.94 -20.46
C PRO A 146 5.06 -5.92 -19.83
N ASP A 147 6.00 -5.13 -20.36
CA ASP A 147 7.41 -5.17 -19.98
C ASP A 147 7.87 -3.85 -19.35
N TYR A 148 7.19 -3.46 -18.28
CA TYR A 148 7.51 -2.24 -17.55
C TYR A 148 8.62 -2.51 -16.53
N GLU A 149 9.68 -1.72 -16.52
CA GLU A 149 10.74 -1.82 -15.51
C GLU A 149 10.48 -0.87 -14.33
N PHE A 150 10.57 -1.40 -13.11
CA PHE A 150 10.43 -0.62 -11.88
C PHE A 150 11.37 -1.17 -10.81
N GLU A 151 12.34 -0.38 -10.34
CA GLU A 151 13.25 -0.76 -9.24
C GLU A 151 13.90 -2.15 -9.43
N GLY A 152 14.27 -2.48 -10.67
CA GLY A 152 14.87 -3.78 -11.03
C GLY A 152 13.87 -4.92 -11.28
N TYR A 153 12.57 -4.69 -11.08
CA TYR A 153 11.51 -5.65 -11.41
C TYR A 153 11.01 -5.44 -12.85
N ARG A 154 10.75 -6.55 -13.55
CA ARG A 154 9.99 -6.55 -14.81
C ARG A 154 8.53 -6.85 -14.49
N CYS A 155 7.64 -5.92 -14.81
CA CYS A 155 6.27 -5.90 -14.33
C CYS A 155 5.27 -5.81 -15.49
N TYR A 156 4.10 -6.42 -15.30
CA TYR A 156 2.89 -6.02 -16.01
C TYR A 156 2.39 -4.71 -15.39
N ALA A 157 2.39 -3.63 -16.16
CA ALA A 157 1.85 -2.35 -15.75
C ALA A 157 0.44 -2.16 -16.32
N PHE A 158 -0.54 -2.03 -15.43
CA PHE A 158 -1.92 -1.72 -15.78
C PHE A 158 -2.21 -0.26 -15.44
N THR A 159 -2.48 0.55 -16.46
CA THR A 159 -2.97 1.91 -16.31
C THR A 159 -4.48 1.93 -16.53
N ILE A 160 -5.23 2.33 -15.50
CA ILE A 160 -6.67 2.49 -15.51
C ILE A 160 -6.97 3.98 -15.40
N GLU A 161 -7.69 4.54 -16.37
CA GLU A 161 -8.12 5.93 -16.40
C GLU A 161 -9.65 5.97 -16.40
N TYR A 162 -10.24 6.50 -15.34
CA TYR A 162 -11.68 6.68 -15.23
C TYR A 162 -12.11 7.94 -15.99
N THR A 163 -13.26 7.89 -16.65
CA THR A 163 -13.78 9.00 -17.46
C THR A 163 -14.87 9.81 -16.75
N ASP A 164 -15.34 9.34 -15.59
CA ASP A 164 -16.49 9.87 -14.88
C ASP A 164 -16.22 9.95 -13.36
N PRO A 165 -16.10 11.16 -12.77
CA PRO A 165 -15.89 11.33 -11.33
C PRO A 165 -17.07 10.86 -10.49
N ALA A 166 -18.29 10.75 -11.03
CA ALA A 166 -19.40 10.17 -10.29
C ALA A 166 -19.28 8.64 -10.16
N TYR A 167 -18.60 7.98 -11.11
CA TYR A 167 -18.34 6.54 -11.07
C TYR A 167 -17.13 6.18 -10.19
N SER A 168 -16.05 6.95 -10.30
CA SER A 168 -14.87 6.83 -9.45
C SER A 168 -14.63 8.14 -8.72
N THR A 169 -15.26 8.28 -7.56
CA THR A 169 -15.26 9.53 -6.80
C THR A 169 -13.89 9.94 -6.25
N VAL A 170 -12.96 8.99 -6.10
CA VAL A 170 -11.64 9.26 -5.52
C VAL A 170 -10.54 9.16 -6.56
N TYR A 171 -10.62 8.25 -7.52
CA TYR A 171 -9.51 7.98 -8.43
C TYR A 171 -9.88 8.34 -9.86
N ARG A 172 -9.18 9.34 -10.43
CA ARG A 172 -9.16 9.61 -11.86
C ARG A 172 -8.32 8.58 -12.59
N LYS A 173 -7.20 8.16 -11.99
CA LYS A 173 -6.25 7.24 -12.60
C LYS A 173 -5.59 6.33 -11.56
N SER A 174 -5.31 5.08 -11.96
CA SER A 174 -4.57 4.10 -11.18
C SER A 174 -3.51 3.44 -12.06
N ILE A 175 -2.29 3.32 -11.56
CA ILE A 175 -1.23 2.49 -12.16
C ILE A 175 -0.93 1.37 -11.19
N PHE A 176 -1.13 0.12 -11.61
CA PHE A 176 -0.90 -1.06 -10.78
C PHE A 176 0.16 -1.95 -11.44
N LEU A 177 1.26 -2.20 -10.73
CA LEU A 177 2.40 -2.98 -11.21
C LEU A 177 2.39 -4.35 -10.54
N ILE A 178 2.41 -5.40 -11.35
CA ILE A 178 2.46 -6.80 -10.90
C ILE A 178 3.75 -7.42 -11.43
N ASP A 179 4.58 -7.99 -10.55
CA ASP A 179 5.81 -8.67 -10.93
C ASP A 179 5.53 -9.87 -11.85
N GLN A 180 6.26 -10.00 -12.95
CA GLN A 180 6.06 -11.08 -13.92
C GLN A 180 6.43 -12.46 -13.35
N ASN A 181 7.31 -12.53 -12.37
CA ASN A 181 7.80 -13.81 -11.83
C ASN A 181 6.94 -14.33 -10.69
N SER A 182 6.68 -13.49 -9.69
CA SER A 182 5.98 -13.86 -8.45
C SER A 182 4.47 -13.61 -8.49
N TYR A 183 3.99 -12.80 -9.45
CA TYR A 183 2.63 -12.26 -9.51
C TYR A 183 2.25 -11.40 -8.30
N LEU A 184 3.22 -10.91 -7.52
CA LEU A 184 2.96 -10.02 -6.39
C LEU A 184 2.80 -8.56 -6.84
N PRO A 185 2.00 -7.74 -6.14
CA PRO A 185 1.97 -6.31 -6.38
C PRO A 185 3.32 -5.70 -6.02
N VAL A 186 3.95 -5.03 -6.98
CA VAL A 186 5.22 -4.32 -6.75
C VAL A 186 4.95 -2.86 -6.40
N ALA A 187 3.99 -2.24 -7.08
CA ALA A 187 3.62 -0.85 -6.81
C ALA A 187 2.18 -0.55 -7.21
N VAL A 188 1.60 0.44 -6.53
CA VAL A 188 0.37 1.12 -6.95
C VAL A 188 0.57 2.62 -6.85
N LYS A 189 0.12 3.36 -7.87
CA LYS A 189 -0.01 4.81 -7.83
C LYS A 189 -1.45 5.17 -8.15
N ASN A 190 -2.11 5.93 -7.29
CA ASN A 190 -3.44 6.44 -7.55
C ASN A 190 -3.44 7.97 -7.60
N TYR A 191 -4.24 8.49 -8.50
CA TYR A 191 -4.34 9.91 -8.83
C TYR A 191 -5.80 10.32 -8.70
N THR A 192 -6.03 11.42 -7.99
CA THR A 192 -7.36 11.97 -7.72
C THR A 192 -7.82 12.90 -8.85
N TRP A 193 -9.01 13.49 -8.72
CA TRP A 193 -9.50 14.46 -9.70
C TRP A 193 -8.90 15.85 -9.46
N PRO A 194 -8.74 16.68 -10.52
CA PRO A 194 -8.15 18.03 -10.39
C PRO A 194 -8.90 18.92 -9.39
N ASP A 195 -10.22 18.78 -9.28
CA ASP A 195 -11.07 19.54 -8.36
C ASP A 195 -10.98 19.07 -6.90
N GLN A 196 -10.20 18.02 -6.63
CA GLN A 196 -9.97 17.47 -5.29
C GLN A 196 -8.60 17.84 -4.72
N VAL A 197 -7.83 18.70 -5.40
CA VAL A 197 -6.56 19.24 -4.94
C VAL A 197 -6.58 20.76 -5.04
N ASP A 198 -5.85 21.43 -4.14
CA ASP A 198 -5.87 22.89 -4.05
C ASP A 198 -5.16 23.57 -5.23
N GLN A 199 -4.16 22.90 -5.82
CA GLN A 199 -3.35 23.43 -6.91
C GLN A 199 -3.16 22.33 -7.96
N VAL A 200 -3.39 22.69 -9.21
CA VAL A 200 -3.20 21.82 -10.39
C VAL A 200 -2.24 22.52 -11.34
N ASP A 201 -1.16 21.84 -11.66
CA ASP A 201 -0.32 22.13 -12.81
C ASP A 201 -0.87 21.34 -14.00
N ASP A 202 -1.38 22.04 -15.02
CA ASP A 202 -1.92 21.42 -16.24
C ASP A 202 -0.82 20.72 -17.05
N GLU A 203 0.45 21.11 -16.91
CA GLU A 203 1.59 20.46 -17.56
C GLU A 203 2.04 19.19 -16.80
N ASP A 204 1.75 19.09 -15.50
CA ASP A 204 1.99 17.91 -14.66
C ASP A 204 0.76 17.53 -13.82
N LEU A 205 -0.31 17.17 -14.52
CA LEU A 205 -1.56 16.78 -13.89
C LEU A 205 -1.38 15.57 -12.95
N ASP A 206 -0.56 14.59 -13.34
CA ASP A 206 -0.31 13.40 -12.54
C ASP A 206 0.49 13.73 -11.27
N GLY A 207 1.52 14.59 -11.33
CA GLY A 207 2.21 15.06 -10.13
C GLY A 207 1.29 15.84 -9.19
N SER A 208 0.45 16.72 -9.75
CA SER A 208 -0.52 17.51 -8.98
C SER A 208 -1.58 16.64 -8.28
N THR A 209 -2.08 15.63 -8.98
CA THR A 209 -3.19 14.80 -8.52
C THR A 209 -2.77 13.50 -7.83
N LEU A 210 -1.46 13.22 -7.67
CA LEU A 210 -1.00 12.04 -6.93
C LEU A 210 -1.58 12.06 -5.51
N VAL A 211 -2.25 10.97 -5.15
CA VAL A 211 -2.94 10.84 -3.87
C VAL A 211 -2.34 9.75 -2.98
N GLU A 212 -1.81 8.70 -3.61
CA GLU A 212 -1.05 7.65 -2.92
C GLU A 212 -0.11 6.94 -3.89
N PHE A 213 1.07 6.61 -3.38
CA PHE A 213 2.05 5.77 -4.03
C PHE A 213 2.61 4.80 -2.98
N TYR A 214 2.38 3.52 -3.22
CA TYR A 214 2.92 2.43 -2.42
C TYR A 214 3.80 1.53 -3.28
N SER A 215 4.93 1.07 -2.74
CA SER A 215 5.69 -0.02 -3.36
C SER A 215 6.25 -1.01 -2.34
N TYR A 216 6.38 -2.26 -2.77
CA TYR A 216 6.94 -3.36 -2.00
C TYR A 216 8.13 -3.91 -2.79
N THR A 217 9.32 -3.77 -2.20
CA THR A 217 10.58 -4.27 -2.77
C THR A 217 11.29 -5.17 -1.76
N ASP A 218 12.32 -5.90 -2.17
CA ASP A 218 13.04 -6.86 -1.33
C ASP A 218 12.13 -7.87 -0.62
N VAL A 219 11.04 -8.27 -1.28
CA VAL A 219 10.01 -9.13 -0.70
C VAL A 219 10.57 -10.54 -0.44
N ARG A 220 10.44 -11.01 0.79
CA ARG A 220 10.82 -12.38 1.20
C ARG A 220 9.66 -13.06 1.90
N LEU A 221 9.06 -14.05 1.24
CA LEU A 221 7.89 -14.78 1.72
C LEU A 221 8.27 -15.93 2.66
N ASN A 222 7.34 -16.35 3.51
CA ASN A 222 7.40 -17.57 4.34
C ASN A 222 8.70 -17.67 5.16
N GLN A 223 9.07 -16.56 5.81
CA GLN A 223 10.28 -16.45 6.63
C GLN A 223 10.12 -17.15 7.99
N ARG A 224 8.91 -17.62 8.33
CA ARG A 224 8.60 -18.25 9.62
C ARG A 224 8.91 -17.31 10.77
N LEU A 225 8.44 -16.07 10.65
CA LEU A 225 8.62 -15.04 11.68
C LEU A 225 8.07 -15.54 13.02
N ALA A 226 8.96 -15.69 14.00
CA ALA A 226 8.62 -16.15 15.35
C ALA A 226 7.81 -15.10 16.11
N ASP A 227 7.08 -15.52 17.15
CA ASP A 227 6.30 -14.61 18.00
C ASP A 227 7.14 -13.47 18.59
N SER A 228 8.40 -13.75 18.92
CA SER A 228 9.33 -12.72 19.39
C SER A 228 9.53 -11.57 18.40
N GLU A 229 9.35 -11.78 17.10
CA GLU A 229 9.44 -10.73 16.08
C GLU A 229 8.24 -9.76 16.11
N PHE A 230 7.20 -10.08 16.89
CA PHE A 230 6.02 -9.26 17.13
C PHE A 230 5.77 -8.99 18.63
N ASP A 231 6.80 -9.11 19.46
CA ASP A 231 6.73 -8.82 20.90
C ASP A 231 7.34 -7.45 21.22
N ARG A 232 6.64 -6.66 22.02
CA ARG A 232 7.14 -5.39 22.58
C ARG A 232 8.41 -5.56 23.42
N HIS A 233 8.64 -6.72 24.02
CA HIS A 233 9.83 -7.02 24.83
C HIS A 233 11.02 -7.50 23.98
N ASN A 234 10.90 -7.56 22.66
CA ASN A 234 12.01 -7.91 21.79
C ASN A 234 13.16 -6.90 21.97
N LYS A 235 14.33 -7.40 22.39
CA LYS A 235 15.53 -6.59 22.68
C LYS A 235 16.07 -5.81 21.47
N LYS A 236 15.70 -6.22 20.24
CA LYS A 236 16.05 -5.49 19.01
C LYS A 236 15.15 -4.27 18.80
N TYR A 237 13.97 -4.25 19.41
CA TYR A 237 12.99 -3.17 19.32
C TYR A 237 13.15 -2.20 20.49
N ARG A 238 12.44 -1.08 20.43
CA ARG A 238 12.59 0.04 21.39
C ARG A 238 11.31 0.40 22.13
N PHE A 239 10.34 -0.51 22.16
CA PHE A 239 9.04 -0.28 22.83
C PHE A 239 9.19 -0.16 24.35
#